data_AF-A0A0N1GDT0-F1
#
_entry.id   AF-A0A0N1GDT0-F1
#
_cell.length_a   1.000
_cell.length_b   1.000
_cell.length_c   1.000
_cell.angle_alpha   90.00
_cell.angle_beta   90.00
_cell.angle_gamma   90.00
#
_symmetry.space_group_name_H-M   'P 1'
#
loop_
_entity.id
_entity.type
_entity.pdbx_description
1 polymer ?
#
loop_
_entity_poly.entity_id
_entity_poly.type
_entity_poly.pdbx_seq_one_letter_code
_entity_poly.pdbx_strand_id
1 'polypeptide(L)'
;MPVTPGQARKPSGLNLRDVTESVTESVAEVVDEQNGELLELPALVITLCRSETNPHGRTVDRVRVVAQDDATCPLAAWRAWRDVLAAAGVERGPLLRRVKNNKLTTAGRPPRDPDRAGGIGDRTIRNLIRDTAAAAGLTRALTAEERRLLSSRAEANELAALAEAEREAFTVERRRARRLLRHSMRRYSGHSMRRGHVRHLQRLGVPRHIIEIHCRYVPGFKALARYLDDTLPWTDNPTVLMRQTGRATGGRRPRSV
;
A
#
# COMPACT_ATOMS: atom_id res chain seq x y z
N MET A 1 -7.20 16.29 -10.17
CA MET A 1 -7.01 14.82 -10.08
C MET A 1 -6.94 14.43 -8.61
N PRO A 2 -7.97 13.77 -8.02
CA PRO A 2 -7.93 13.49 -6.60
C PRO A 2 -7.02 12.32 -6.14
N VAL A 3 -5.95 12.55 -5.36
CA VAL A 3 -5.01 11.51 -4.90
C VAL A 3 -4.95 11.32 -3.37
N THR A 4 -5.03 10.05 -3.01
CA THR A 4 -5.43 9.46 -1.74
C THR A 4 -4.27 8.71 -1.05
N PRO A 5 -4.36 8.31 0.23
CA PRO A 5 -3.29 7.64 1.00
C PRO A 5 -2.77 6.35 0.31
N GLY A 6 -1.48 6.02 0.50
CA GLY A 6 -0.84 4.83 -0.09
C GLY A 6 0.11 5.10 -1.29
N GLN A 7 0.30 6.35 -1.70
CA GLN A 7 1.45 6.67 -2.55
C GLN A 7 2.73 6.71 -1.70
N ALA A 8 3.85 6.21 -2.22
CA ALA A 8 5.16 6.31 -1.55
C ALA A 8 5.52 7.75 -1.12
N ARG A 9 4.93 8.77 -1.77
CA ARG A 9 5.08 10.20 -1.43
C ARG A 9 4.50 10.62 -0.10
N LYS A 10 3.42 9.98 0.35
CA LYS A 10 2.72 10.43 1.56
C LYS A 10 3.46 9.99 2.84
N PRO A 11 3.86 8.72 3.00
CA PRO A 11 4.64 8.31 4.18
C PRO A 11 6.02 8.98 4.25
N SER A 12 6.64 9.30 3.10
CA SER A 12 7.91 10.03 3.11
C SER A 12 7.73 11.43 3.72
N GLY A 13 6.60 12.07 3.44
CA GLY A 13 6.26 13.45 3.83
C GLY A 13 5.77 13.65 5.26
N LEU A 14 5.58 12.59 6.04
CA LEU A 14 5.08 12.69 7.41
C LEU A 14 6.15 13.23 8.36
N ASN A 15 5.74 14.12 9.27
CA ASN A 15 6.51 14.51 10.44
C ASN A 15 5.98 13.82 11.69
N LEU A 16 6.79 13.80 12.76
CA LEU A 16 6.38 13.24 14.05
C LEU A 16 5.15 13.93 14.62
N ARG A 17 5.03 15.26 14.46
CA ARG A 17 3.86 16.03 14.89
C ARG A 17 2.56 15.64 14.18
N ASP A 18 2.66 14.98 13.02
CA ASP A 18 1.51 14.61 12.21
C ASP A 18 0.91 13.27 12.69
N VAL A 19 1.57 12.55 13.59
CA VAL A 19 1.13 11.26 14.13
C VAL A 19 0.95 11.39 15.64
N THR A 20 -0.28 11.25 16.10
CA THR A 20 -0.62 11.25 17.51
C THR A 20 -1.19 9.89 17.89
N GLU A 21 -0.66 9.32 18.97
CA GLU A 21 -1.25 8.15 19.59
C GLU A 21 -2.41 8.63 20.47
N SER A 22 -3.64 8.25 20.15
CA SER A 22 -4.80 8.61 20.97
C SER A 22 -4.96 7.59 22.08
N VAL A 23 -4.05 7.60 23.06
CA VAL A 23 -4.24 6.80 24.28
C VAL A 23 -5.23 7.48 25.23
N THR A 24 -5.39 8.81 25.13
CA THR A 24 -6.10 9.59 26.15
C THR A 24 -7.37 10.32 25.66
N GLU A 25 -7.56 10.54 24.35
CA GLU A 25 -8.68 11.36 23.85
C GLU A 25 -9.59 10.66 22.82
N SER A 26 -9.30 9.42 22.42
CA SER A 26 -10.16 8.68 21.49
C SER A 26 -9.83 7.19 21.58
N VAL A 27 -10.19 6.59 22.71
CA VAL A 27 -10.48 5.16 22.73
C VAL A 27 -11.52 4.92 21.63
N ALA A 28 -11.27 4.00 20.70
CA ALA A 28 -12.32 3.64 19.76
C ALA A 28 -13.36 2.84 20.53
N GLU A 29 -14.37 3.53 21.06
CA GLU A 29 -15.53 2.92 21.71
C GLU A 29 -16.30 2.15 20.63
N VAL A 30 -15.94 0.88 20.45
CA VAL A 30 -16.63 -0.01 19.52
C VAL A 30 -17.56 -0.87 20.35
N VAL A 31 -18.86 -0.77 20.08
CA VAL A 31 -19.82 -1.71 20.64
C VAL A 31 -19.60 -3.05 19.93
N ASP A 32 -19.18 -4.06 20.67
CA ASP A 32 -19.10 -5.43 20.15
C ASP A 32 -20.52 -5.91 19.82
N GLU A 33 -20.73 -6.32 18.58
CA GLU A 33 -22.04 -6.72 18.06
C GLU A 33 -22.56 -8.02 18.70
N GLN A 34 -21.71 -8.82 19.35
CA GLN A 34 -22.08 -10.09 19.95
C GLN A 34 -22.58 -9.98 21.39
N ASN A 35 -21.99 -9.07 22.18
CA ASN A 35 -22.29 -8.92 23.60
C ASN A 35 -22.74 -7.49 24.00
N GLY A 36 -22.66 -6.52 23.09
CA GLY A 36 -23.02 -5.13 23.34
C GLY A 36 -22.02 -4.37 24.22
N GLU A 37 -20.83 -4.93 24.47
CA GLU A 37 -19.83 -4.32 25.33
C GLU A 37 -19.05 -3.23 24.59
N LEU A 38 -18.67 -2.18 25.33
CA LEU A 38 -17.89 -1.06 24.80
C LEU A 38 -16.41 -1.44 24.88
N LEU A 39 -15.83 -1.74 23.72
CA LEU A 39 -14.42 -2.12 23.62
C LEU A 39 -13.55 -0.88 23.61
N GLU A 40 -12.54 -0.86 24.48
CA GLU A 40 -11.55 0.19 24.51
C GLU A 40 -10.33 -0.15 23.65
N LEU A 41 -10.37 0.19 22.36
CA LEU A 41 -9.28 -0.18 21.45
C LEU A 41 -8.28 0.98 21.25
N PRO A 42 -6.97 0.77 21.56
CA PRO A 42 -5.92 1.74 21.26
C PRO A 42 -5.84 2.04 19.76
N ALA A 43 -5.57 3.29 19.39
CA ALA A 43 -5.51 3.68 17.98
C ALA A 43 -4.44 4.72 17.67
N LEU A 44 -3.98 4.70 16.41
CA LEU A 44 -3.20 5.75 15.79
C LEU A 44 -4.10 6.74 15.07
N VAL A 45 -3.91 8.03 15.35
CA VAL A 45 -4.53 9.12 14.60
C VAL A 45 -3.45 9.82 13.78
N ILE A 46 -3.54 9.69 12.47
CA ILE A 46 -2.59 10.28 11.51
C ILE A 46 -3.26 11.47 10.85
N THR A 47 -2.66 12.63 11.04
CA THR A 47 -3.09 13.90 10.49
C THR A 47 -2.39 14.18 9.17
N LEU A 48 -3.17 14.43 8.11
CA LEU A 48 -2.67 14.58 6.75
C LEU A 48 -3.03 15.96 6.20
N CYS A 49 -2.09 16.90 6.30
CA CYS A 49 -2.29 18.32 5.97
C CYS A 49 -2.25 18.62 4.46
N ARG A 50 -1.72 17.74 3.61
CA ARG A 50 -1.67 17.93 2.16
C ARG A 50 -1.90 16.63 1.41
N SER A 51 -2.75 16.70 0.39
CA SER A 51 -2.92 15.65 -0.61
C SER A 51 -2.65 16.24 -1.99
N GLU A 52 -2.20 15.43 -2.96
CA GLU A 52 -1.95 15.88 -4.36
C GLU A 52 -3.15 16.60 -4.99
N THR A 53 -4.31 16.36 -4.41
CA THR A 53 -5.63 16.80 -4.85
C THR A 53 -6.20 17.96 -4.11
N ASN A 54 -5.64 18.23 -2.94
CA ASN A 54 -5.93 19.43 -2.20
C ASN A 54 -4.58 20.08 -1.84
N PRO A 55 -3.76 20.44 -2.86
CA PRO A 55 -2.43 21.02 -2.62
C PRO A 55 -2.53 22.38 -1.91
N HIS A 56 -3.67 23.07 -2.08
CA HIS A 56 -4.02 24.34 -1.43
C HIS A 56 -5.13 24.18 -0.37
N GLY A 57 -5.45 22.94 -0.01
CA GLY A 57 -6.49 22.62 0.95
C GLY A 57 -6.17 23.09 2.34
N ARG A 58 -7.05 23.91 2.90
CA ARG A 58 -7.07 24.21 4.34
C ARG A 58 -7.57 23.02 5.18
N THR A 59 -8.03 21.95 4.54
CA THR A 59 -8.66 20.80 5.21
C THR A 59 -7.62 19.79 5.68
N VAL A 60 -7.58 19.61 6.99
CA VAL A 60 -6.80 18.60 7.68
C VAL A 60 -7.60 17.29 7.68
N ASP A 61 -7.10 16.25 7.02
CA ASP A 61 -7.75 14.94 7.05
C ASP A 61 -7.13 14.05 8.13
N ARG A 62 -7.97 13.38 8.93
CA ARG A 62 -7.54 12.42 9.95
C ARG A 62 -7.80 10.99 9.48
N VAL A 63 -6.79 10.14 9.57
CA VAL A 63 -6.90 8.69 9.37
C VAL A 63 -6.74 8.03 10.72
N ARG A 64 -7.71 7.18 11.07
CA ARG A 64 -7.70 6.39 12.31
C ARG A 64 -7.35 4.95 11.98
N VAL A 65 -6.40 4.39 12.70
CA VAL A 65 -5.96 2.99 12.56
C VAL A 65 -5.97 2.36 13.93
N VAL A 66 -6.88 1.42 14.14
CA VAL A 66 -7.01 0.68 15.40
C VAL A 66 -5.84 -0.31 15.53
N ALA A 67 -5.43 -0.58 16.76
CA ALA A 67 -4.50 -1.65 17.07
C ALA A 67 -5.02 -2.99 16.54
N GLN A 68 -4.08 -3.85 16.14
CA GLN A 68 -4.35 -5.23 15.77
C GLN A 68 -3.66 -6.14 16.78
N ASP A 69 -4.21 -7.33 16.99
CA ASP A 69 -3.70 -8.30 17.96
C ASP A 69 -2.70 -9.29 17.32
N ASP A 70 -1.95 -8.82 16.32
CA ASP A 70 -0.98 -9.63 15.58
C ASP A 70 0.37 -8.93 15.38
N ALA A 71 1.35 -9.69 14.89
CA ALA A 71 2.72 -9.21 14.65
C ALA A 71 2.81 -8.13 13.56
N THR A 72 1.74 -7.86 12.81
CA THR A 72 1.64 -6.82 11.79
C THR A 72 1.00 -5.54 12.29
N CYS A 73 0.69 -5.47 13.60
CA CYS A 73 0.06 -4.33 14.24
C CYS A 73 0.81 -3.00 13.98
N PRO A 74 0.17 -2.04 13.30
CA PRO A 74 0.81 -0.77 12.97
C PRO A 74 1.08 0.10 14.20
N LEU A 75 0.26 -0.03 15.26
CA LEU A 75 0.49 0.67 16.53
C LEU A 75 1.73 0.14 17.24
N ALA A 76 1.91 -1.18 17.31
CA ALA A 76 3.10 -1.79 17.90
C ALA A 76 4.37 -1.39 17.13
N ALA A 77 4.31 -1.43 15.79
CA ALA A 77 5.41 -0.98 14.94
C ALA A 77 5.75 0.51 15.13
N TRP A 78 4.72 1.36 15.30
CA TRP A 78 4.91 2.78 15.61
C TRP A 78 5.59 2.99 16.96
N ARG A 79 5.14 2.33 18.02
CA ARG A 79 5.73 2.44 19.37
C ARG A 79 7.20 2.01 19.37
N ALA A 80 7.52 0.87 18.76
CA ALA A 80 8.90 0.41 18.63
C ALA A 80 9.79 1.42 17.87
N TRP A 81 9.26 2.04 16.81
CA TRP A 81 9.99 3.08 16.08
C TRP A 81 10.14 4.37 16.91
N ARG A 82 9.12 4.74 17.68
CA ARG A 82 9.15 5.87 18.63
C ARG A 82 10.24 5.71 19.67
N ASP A 83 10.46 4.50 20.18
CA ASP A 83 11.51 4.21 21.15
C ASP A 83 12.90 4.40 20.54
N VAL A 84 13.10 3.94 19.30
CA VAL A 84 14.35 4.17 18.56
C VAL A 84 14.62 5.65 18.35
N LEU A 85 13.58 6.44 18.03
CA LEU A 85 13.72 7.89 17.86
C LEU A 85 14.04 8.59 19.19
N ALA A 86 13.36 8.20 20.27
CA ALA A 86 13.58 8.75 21.61
C ALA A 86 14.99 8.45 22.11
N ALA A 87 15.47 7.21 21.96
CA ALA A 87 16.83 6.80 22.32
C ALA A 87 17.91 7.59 21.55
N ALA A 88 17.58 8.11 20.36
CA ALA A 88 18.44 8.96 19.57
C ALA A 88 18.25 10.47 19.82
N GLY A 89 17.44 10.86 20.81
CA GLY A 89 17.15 12.27 21.15
C GLY A 89 16.32 13.00 20.10
N VAL A 90 15.54 12.29 19.28
CA VAL A 90 14.77 12.88 18.19
C VAL A 90 13.33 13.15 18.63
N GLU A 91 13.02 14.43 18.83
CA GLU A 91 11.68 14.86 19.24
C GLU A 91 10.85 15.49 18.11
N ARG A 92 11.50 16.03 17.07
CA ARG A 92 10.85 16.80 15.99
C ARG A 92 11.42 16.48 14.62
N GLY A 93 10.63 16.73 13.57
CA GLY A 93 11.01 16.57 12.16
C GLY A 93 10.43 15.31 11.51
N PRO A 94 11.08 14.78 10.44
CA PRO A 94 10.56 13.65 9.69
C PRO A 94 10.30 12.41 10.54
N LEU A 95 9.15 11.77 10.28
CA LEU A 95 8.74 10.51 10.89
C LEU A 95 9.70 9.38 10.51
N LEU A 96 9.88 9.19 9.19
CA LEU A 96 10.76 8.16 8.65
C LEU A 96 12.11 8.77 8.30
N ARG A 97 13.17 8.21 8.91
CA ARG A 97 14.53 8.74 8.83
C ARG A 97 15.48 7.75 8.20
N ARG A 98 16.60 8.26 7.71
CA ARG A 98 17.66 7.41 7.17
C ARG A 98 18.41 6.74 8.30
N VAL A 99 18.75 5.48 8.05
CA VAL A 99 19.56 4.66 8.94
C VAL A 99 20.79 4.21 8.17
N LYS A 100 21.97 4.38 8.77
CA LYS A 100 23.23 3.83 8.26
C LYS A 100 23.99 3.25 9.45
N ASN A 101 24.46 2.01 9.33
CA ASN A 101 25.19 1.30 10.39
C ASN A 101 24.44 1.34 11.74
N ASN A 102 23.13 1.06 11.71
CA ASN A 102 22.22 1.09 12.87
C ASN A 102 22.13 2.45 13.60
N LYS A 103 22.52 3.54 12.94
CA LYS A 103 22.42 4.90 13.48
C LYS A 103 21.57 5.78 12.57
N LEU A 104 20.75 6.63 13.19
CA LEU A 104 20.04 7.68 12.45
C LEU A 104 21.04 8.63 11.82
N THR A 105 20.80 9.01 10.56
CA THR A 105 21.74 9.85 9.82
C THR A 105 21.02 10.85 8.93
N THR A 106 21.70 11.96 8.63
CA THR A 106 21.30 12.94 7.62
C THR A 106 22.03 12.72 6.29
N ALA A 107 23.01 11.80 6.24
CA ALA A 107 23.83 11.54 5.07
C ALA A 107 23.02 11.04 3.86
N GLY A 108 23.55 11.30 2.66
CA GLY A 108 22.91 11.01 1.37
C GLY A 108 22.11 12.19 0.81
N ARG A 109 21.49 12.03 -0.36
CA ARG A 109 20.78 13.12 -1.06
C ARG A 109 19.56 13.60 -0.26
N PRO A 110 19.55 14.80 0.36
CA PRO A 110 18.41 15.27 1.17
C PRO A 110 17.12 15.37 0.35
N PRO A 111 15.93 15.29 0.97
CA PRO A 111 14.69 15.65 0.29
C PRO A 111 14.77 17.10 -0.21
N ARG A 112 13.97 17.44 -1.23
CA ARG A 112 13.93 18.81 -1.78
C ARG A 112 13.52 19.86 -0.75
N ASP A 113 12.75 19.44 0.25
CA ASP A 113 12.21 20.27 1.32
C ASP A 113 13.22 20.33 2.50
N PRO A 114 13.73 21.52 2.87
CA PRO A 114 14.67 21.69 3.99
C PRO A 114 14.12 21.23 5.33
N ASP A 115 12.82 21.42 5.58
CA ASP A 115 12.15 20.98 6.81
C ASP A 115 12.15 19.45 6.96
N ARG A 116 12.46 18.75 5.87
CA ARG A 116 12.58 17.29 5.80
C ARG A 116 14.02 16.81 5.80
N ALA A 117 14.98 17.62 6.23
CA ALA A 117 16.36 17.20 6.42
C ALA A 117 16.45 15.91 7.25
N GLY A 118 17.24 14.93 6.79
CA GLY A 118 17.35 13.60 7.40
C GLY A 118 16.20 12.62 7.10
N GLY A 119 15.12 13.07 6.45
CA GLY A 119 14.02 12.23 6.02
C GLY A 119 14.37 11.31 4.85
N ILE A 120 13.60 10.22 4.71
CA ILE A 120 13.68 9.34 3.54
C ILE A 120 12.87 9.89 2.36
N GLY A 121 13.30 9.56 1.14
CA GLY A 121 12.59 9.94 -0.09
C GLY A 121 11.74 8.81 -0.66
N ASP A 122 10.89 9.12 -1.65
CA ASP A 122 10.00 8.15 -2.30
C ASP A 122 10.73 6.96 -2.90
N ARG A 123 11.94 7.19 -3.44
CA ARG A 123 12.79 6.14 -3.99
C ARG A 123 13.23 5.16 -2.91
N THR A 124 13.56 5.66 -1.72
CA THR A 124 13.92 4.82 -0.57
C THR A 124 12.74 3.97 -0.13
N ILE A 125 11.54 4.55 -0.04
CA ILE A 125 10.32 3.78 0.29
C ILE A 125 10.03 2.72 -0.77
N ARG A 126 10.17 3.05 -2.05
CA ARG A 126 9.99 2.07 -3.13
C ARG A 126 10.97 0.90 -3.00
N ASN A 127 12.23 1.20 -2.69
CA ASN A 127 13.25 0.16 -2.48
C ASN A 127 12.93 -0.67 -1.23
N LEU A 128 12.53 -0.03 -0.14
CA LEU A 128 12.12 -0.71 1.09
C LEU A 128 10.99 -1.70 0.81
N ILE A 129 9.92 -1.28 0.14
CA ILE A 129 8.79 -2.17 -0.21
C ILE A 129 9.26 -3.34 -1.07
N ARG A 130 10.13 -3.09 -2.06
CA ARG A 130 10.69 -4.14 -2.90
C ARG A 130 11.51 -5.14 -2.08
N ASP A 131 12.38 -4.65 -1.21
CA ASP A 131 13.32 -5.47 -0.44
C ASP A 131 12.58 -6.25 0.65
N THR A 132 11.59 -5.65 1.32
CA THR A 132 10.69 -6.34 2.25
C THR A 132 9.84 -7.40 1.54
N ALA A 133 9.32 -7.12 0.34
CA ALA A 133 8.58 -8.13 -0.42
C ALA A 133 9.46 -9.32 -0.82
N ALA A 134 10.73 -9.07 -1.15
CA ALA A 134 11.69 -10.13 -1.42
C ALA A 134 12.02 -10.95 -0.16
N ALA A 135 12.26 -10.28 0.98
CA ALA A 135 12.52 -10.92 2.26
C ALA A 135 11.32 -11.78 2.74
N ALA A 136 10.10 -11.34 2.44
CA ALA A 136 8.87 -12.08 2.72
C ALA A 136 8.56 -13.20 1.70
N GLY A 137 9.45 -13.48 0.75
CA GLY A 137 9.25 -14.54 -0.25
C GLY A 137 8.15 -14.25 -1.28
N LEU A 138 7.67 -13.01 -1.38
CA LEU A 138 6.58 -12.64 -2.28
C LEU A 138 7.04 -12.46 -3.74
N THR A 139 8.35 -12.32 -3.95
CA THR A 139 8.96 -12.19 -5.28
C THR A 139 9.94 -13.33 -5.52
N ARG A 140 9.90 -13.91 -6.73
CA ARG A 140 10.90 -14.88 -7.14
C ARG A 140 12.26 -14.23 -7.38
N ALA A 141 13.33 -14.99 -7.12
CA ALA A 141 14.67 -14.61 -7.55
C ALA A 141 14.78 -14.63 -9.08
N LEU A 142 15.59 -13.73 -9.61
CA LEU A 142 15.94 -13.69 -11.02
C LEU A 142 17.14 -14.59 -11.31
N THR A 143 17.12 -15.28 -12.45
CA THR A 143 18.30 -16.01 -12.96
C THR A 143 19.39 -15.02 -13.40
N ALA A 144 20.62 -15.50 -13.59
CA ALA A 144 21.72 -14.66 -14.07
C ALA A 144 21.41 -14.03 -15.44
N GLU A 145 20.78 -14.81 -16.32
CA GLU A 145 20.35 -14.37 -17.65
C GLU A 145 19.27 -13.28 -17.58
N GLU A 146 18.26 -13.46 -16.73
CA GLU A 146 17.22 -12.44 -16.54
C GLU A 146 17.78 -11.14 -15.96
N ARG A 147 18.77 -11.21 -15.06
CA ARG A 147 19.48 -10.03 -14.55
C ARG A 147 20.28 -9.35 -15.66
N ARG A 148 20.96 -10.13 -16.50
CA ARG A 148 21.71 -9.63 -17.66
C ARG A 148 20.78 -8.92 -18.65
N LEU A 149 19.62 -9.50 -18.95
CA LEU A 149 18.59 -8.90 -19.80
C LEU A 149 18.13 -7.53 -19.29
N LEU A 150 17.95 -7.38 -17.97
CA LEU A 150 17.52 -6.13 -17.33
C LEU A 150 18.65 -5.10 -17.14
N SER A 151 19.91 -5.49 -17.29
CA SER A 151 21.07 -4.62 -17.07
C SER A 151 21.32 -3.69 -18.26
N SER A 152 21.38 -2.38 -18.00
CA SER A 152 21.76 -1.36 -18.99
C SER A 152 23.23 -1.49 -19.39
N ARG A 153 24.10 -1.96 -18.48
CA ARG A 153 25.53 -2.17 -18.79
C ARG A 153 25.72 -3.36 -19.74
N ALA A 154 25.00 -4.46 -19.50
CA ALA A 154 25.05 -5.62 -20.40
C ALA A 154 24.51 -5.28 -21.79
N GLU A 155 23.43 -4.48 -21.85
CA GLU A 155 22.88 -3.97 -23.11
C GLU A 155 23.90 -3.13 -23.90
N ALA A 156 24.58 -2.19 -23.24
CA ALA A 156 25.60 -1.37 -23.90
C ALA A 156 26.75 -2.21 -24.46
N ASN A 157 27.23 -3.20 -23.69
CA ASN A 157 28.30 -4.09 -24.13
C ASN A 157 27.89 -4.94 -25.33
N GLU A 158 26.66 -5.47 -25.34
CA GLU A 158 26.15 -6.30 -26.44
C GLU A 158 25.89 -5.45 -27.69
N LEU A 159 25.33 -4.24 -27.55
CA LEU A 159 25.18 -3.30 -28.68
C LEU A 159 26.52 -2.89 -29.29
N ALA A 160 27.56 -2.74 -28.47
CA ALA A 160 28.90 -2.40 -28.94
C ALA A 160 29.55 -3.52 -29.76
N ALA A 161 29.18 -4.78 -29.51
CA ALA A 161 29.66 -5.95 -30.24
C ALA A 161 28.90 -6.22 -31.55
N LEU A 162 27.77 -5.54 -31.78
CA LEU A 162 26.90 -5.75 -32.95
C LEU A 162 27.20 -4.75 -34.07
N ALA A 163 27.03 -5.20 -35.31
CA ALA A 163 27.06 -4.36 -36.50
C ALA A 163 25.87 -3.37 -36.48
N GLU A 164 26.05 -2.21 -37.11
CA GLU A 164 25.04 -1.14 -37.07
C GLU A 164 23.67 -1.57 -37.60
N ALA A 165 23.66 -2.39 -38.65
CA ALA A 165 22.43 -2.95 -39.24
C ALA A 165 21.66 -3.89 -38.30
N GLU A 166 22.31 -4.49 -37.29
CA GLU A 166 21.72 -5.47 -36.38
C GLU A 166 21.25 -4.85 -35.05
N ARG A 167 21.73 -3.65 -34.72
CA ARG A 167 21.45 -2.96 -33.45
C ARG A 167 19.97 -2.65 -33.25
N GLU A 168 19.26 -2.29 -34.31
CA GLU A 168 17.83 -1.98 -34.23
C GLU A 168 17.02 -3.23 -33.89
N ALA A 169 17.22 -4.33 -34.64
CA ALA A 169 16.55 -5.60 -34.41
C ALA A 169 16.82 -6.13 -32.99
N PHE A 170 18.07 -6.10 -32.54
CA PHE A 170 18.46 -6.47 -31.18
C PHE A 170 17.74 -5.62 -30.11
N THR A 171 17.65 -4.30 -30.32
CA THR A 171 16.97 -3.40 -29.38
C THR A 171 15.48 -3.70 -29.28
N VAL A 172 14.82 -3.98 -30.41
CA VAL A 172 13.40 -4.35 -30.46
C VAL A 172 13.16 -5.68 -29.74
N GLU A 173 13.96 -6.70 -30.04
CA GLU A 173 13.86 -8.01 -29.40
C GLU A 173 14.11 -7.91 -27.89
N ARG A 174 15.16 -7.22 -27.47
CA ARG A 174 15.47 -7.01 -26.06
C ARG A 174 14.35 -6.27 -25.34
N ARG A 175 13.73 -5.25 -25.96
CA ARG A 175 12.56 -4.55 -25.40
C ARG A 175 11.37 -5.51 -25.23
N ARG A 176 11.10 -6.37 -26.21
CA ARG A 176 10.06 -7.40 -26.15
C ARG A 176 10.33 -8.39 -25.01
N ALA A 177 11.53 -8.96 -24.96
CA ALA A 177 11.95 -9.90 -23.92
C ALA A 177 11.86 -9.27 -22.52
N ARG A 178 12.32 -8.02 -22.36
CA ARG A 178 12.15 -7.25 -21.11
C ARG A 178 10.69 -7.10 -20.74
N ARG A 179 9.80 -6.79 -21.70
CA ARG A 179 8.37 -6.61 -21.43
C ARG A 179 7.74 -7.92 -20.95
N LEU A 180 8.04 -9.03 -21.61
CA LEU A 180 7.56 -10.37 -21.24
C LEU A 180 8.05 -10.77 -19.84
N LEU A 181 9.34 -10.62 -19.58
CA LEU A 181 9.91 -10.88 -18.26
C LEU A 181 9.24 -10.02 -17.18
N ARG A 182 9.06 -8.72 -17.44
CA ARG A 182 8.38 -7.79 -16.51
C ARG A 182 6.93 -8.17 -16.25
N HIS A 183 6.23 -8.74 -17.22
CA HIS A 183 4.86 -9.22 -17.07
C HIS A 183 4.80 -10.54 -16.27
N SER A 184 5.79 -11.42 -16.42
CA SER A 184 5.87 -12.67 -15.66
C SER A 184 6.15 -12.46 -14.16
N MET A 185 6.71 -11.30 -13.79
CA MET A 185 7.10 -11.00 -12.41
C MET A 185 5.98 -10.31 -11.63
N ARG A 186 5.73 -10.80 -10.41
CA ARG A 186 4.98 -10.05 -9.40
C ARG A 186 5.83 -8.88 -8.91
N ARG A 187 5.25 -7.69 -8.91
CA ARG A 187 5.90 -6.45 -8.49
C ARG A 187 5.11 -5.80 -7.36
N TYR A 188 5.80 -5.56 -6.26
CA TYR A 188 5.26 -4.86 -5.10
C TYR A 188 5.74 -3.41 -5.11
N SER A 189 4.80 -2.50 -4.89
CA SER A 189 5.02 -1.07 -4.81
C SER A 189 4.06 -0.47 -3.78
N GLY A 190 4.16 0.82 -3.48
CA GLY A 190 3.19 1.48 -2.59
C GLY A 190 1.73 1.30 -3.06
N HIS A 191 1.51 1.27 -4.37
CA HIS A 191 0.19 1.01 -4.94
C HIS A 191 -0.32 -0.42 -4.67
N SER A 192 0.60 -1.38 -4.57
CA SER A 192 0.28 -2.78 -4.26
C SER A 192 -0.21 -2.93 -2.81
N MET A 193 0.43 -2.22 -1.85
CA MET A 193 -0.04 -2.21 -0.44
C MET A 193 -1.46 -1.68 -0.34
N ARG A 194 -1.74 -0.57 -1.03
CA ARG A 194 -3.07 0.02 -1.07
C ARG A 194 -4.11 -0.90 -1.70
N ARG A 195 -3.79 -1.49 -2.86
CA ARG A 195 -4.67 -2.47 -3.52
C ARG A 195 -4.98 -3.64 -2.60
N GLY A 196 -3.96 -4.15 -1.91
CA GLY A 196 -4.10 -5.21 -0.92
C GLY A 196 -5.08 -4.85 0.18
N HIS A 197 -4.91 -3.67 0.79
CA HIS A 197 -5.81 -3.17 1.85
C HIS A 197 -7.25 -3.05 1.38
N VAL A 198 -7.49 -2.40 0.23
CA VAL A 198 -8.84 -2.24 -0.33
C VAL A 198 -9.51 -3.59 -0.58
N ARG A 199 -8.78 -4.57 -1.12
CA ARG A 199 -9.31 -5.92 -1.36
C ARG A 199 -9.54 -6.70 -0.09
N HIS A 200 -8.71 -6.51 0.93
CA HIS A 200 -8.91 -7.11 2.23
C HIS A 200 -10.22 -6.61 2.86
N LEU A 201 -10.44 -5.29 2.86
CA LEU A 201 -11.71 -4.71 3.33
C LEU A 201 -12.91 -5.21 2.52
N GLN A 202 -12.77 -5.33 1.20
CA GLN A 202 -13.83 -5.90 0.34
C GLN A 202 -14.17 -7.35 0.73
N ARG A 203 -13.16 -8.18 1.04
CA ARG A 203 -13.36 -9.58 1.44
C ARG A 203 -13.97 -9.74 2.83
N LEU A 204 -13.78 -8.74 3.70
CA LEU A 204 -14.48 -8.64 4.98
C LEU A 204 -15.93 -8.15 4.82
N GLY A 205 -16.41 -7.90 3.60
CA GLY A 205 -17.76 -7.43 3.34
C GLY A 205 -18.00 -5.96 3.68
N VAL A 206 -16.93 -5.17 3.90
CA VAL A 206 -17.08 -3.76 4.28
C VAL A 206 -17.82 -2.99 3.19
N PRO A 207 -18.91 -2.27 3.51
CA PRO A 207 -19.65 -1.48 2.55
C PRO A 207 -18.77 -0.50 1.77
N ARG A 208 -19.01 -0.38 0.46
CA ARG A 208 -18.17 0.43 -0.44
C ARG A 208 -17.99 1.87 0.04
N HIS A 209 -19.04 2.53 0.54
CA HIS A 209 -18.95 3.91 1.01
C HIS A 209 -18.01 4.06 2.22
N ILE A 210 -17.94 3.05 3.10
CA ILE A 210 -16.99 3.00 4.22
C ILE A 210 -15.56 2.83 3.68
N ILE A 211 -15.34 1.93 2.71
CA ILE A 211 -14.04 1.78 2.04
C ILE A 211 -13.61 3.10 1.38
N GLU A 212 -14.54 3.79 0.71
CA GLU A 212 -14.29 5.09 0.07
C GLU A 212 -13.83 6.11 1.10
N ILE A 213 -14.55 6.29 2.21
CA ILE A 213 -14.19 7.22 3.30
C ILE A 213 -12.84 6.83 3.92
N HIS A 214 -12.68 5.57 4.33
CA HIS A 214 -11.48 5.08 5.02
C HIS A 214 -10.22 5.21 4.13
N CYS A 215 -10.34 4.88 2.84
CA CYS A 215 -9.26 5.04 1.87
C CYS A 215 -9.21 6.45 1.24
N ARG A 216 -10.03 7.38 1.73
CA ARG A 216 -10.18 8.79 1.36
C ARG A 216 -10.56 9.04 -0.12
N TYR A 217 -11.15 8.07 -0.81
CA TYR A 217 -11.70 8.30 -2.13
C TYR A 217 -12.89 9.25 -2.04
N VAL A 218 -13.04 10.09 -3.06
CA VAL A 218 -14.30 10.80 -3.26
C VAL A 218 -15.40 9.74 -3.45
N PRO A 219 -16.57 9.88 -2.80
CA PRO A 219 -17.66 8.93 -2.99
C PRO A 219 -17.99 8.69 -4.46
N GLY A 220 -18.16 7.43 -4.86
CA GLY A 220 -18.45 7.04 -6.25
C GLY A 220 -17.26 7.14 -7.23
N PHE A 221 -16.05 7.45 -6.77
CA PHE A 221 -14.92 7.70 -7.67
C PHE A 221 -14.43 6.43 -8.40
N LYS A 222 -14.38 6.51 -9.75
CA LYS A 222 -14.02 5.37 -10.63
C LYS A 222 -12.64 4.76 -10.35
N ALA A 223 -11.70 5.50 -9.75
CA ALA A 223 -10.38 4.94 -9.46
C ALA A 223 -10.40 3.86 -8.37
N LEU A 224 -11.39 3.86 -7.46
CA LEU A 224 -11.55 2.77 -6.49
C LEU A 224 -11.90 1.45 -7.20
N ALA A 225 -12.76 1.51 -8.23
CA ALA A 225 -13.19 0.32 -8.96
C ALA A 225 -12.02 -0.50 -9.52
N ARG A 226 -10.92 0.16 -9.93
CA ARG A 226 -9.70 -0.51 -10.42
C ARG A 226 -8.98 -1.38 -9.39
N TYR A 227 -9.27 -1.19 -8.10
CA TYR A 227 -8.65 -1.94 -7.02
C TYR A 227 -9.52 -3.09 -6.52
N LEU A 228 -10.84 -2.96 -6.64
CA LEU A 228 -11.79 -3.99 -6.24
C LEU A 228 -11.60 -5.25 -7.10
N ASP A 229 -12.00 -6.39 -6.57
CA ASP A 229 -12.19 -7.60 -7.37
C ASP A 229 -13.51 -7.44 -8.14
N ASP A 230 -13.46 -7.69 -9.45
CA ASP A 230 -14.60 -7.51 -10.38
C ASP A 230 -15.64 -8.66 -10.28
N THR A 231 -15.34 -9.67 -9.46
CA THR A 231 -16.12 -10.89 -9.33
C THR A 231 -16.94 -10.86 -8.05
N LEU A 232 -18.26 -11.02 -8.17
CA LEU A 232 -19.16 -11.19 -7.04
C LEU A 232 -18.96 -12.59 -6.43
N PRO A 233 -18.68 -12.72 -5.12
CA PRO A 233 -18.66 -14.01 -4.46
C PRO A 233 -19.99 -14.75 -4.63
N TRP A 234 -19.96 -16.08 -4.73
CA TRP A 234 -21.19 -16.88 -4.88
C TRP A 234 -22.16 -16.70 -3.71
N THR A 235 -21.65 -16.49 -2.51
CA THR A 235 -22.46 -16.24 -1.29
C THR A 235 -23.27 -14.96 -1.39
N ASP A 236 -22.73 -13.95 -2.07
CA ASP A 236 -23.34 -12.62 -2.21
C ASP A 236 -24.11 -12.50 -3.54
N ASN A 237 -24.18 -13.59 -4.31
CA ASN A 237 -24.88 -13.60 -5.57
C ASN A 237 -26.39 -13.57 -5.32
N PRO A 238 -27.10 -12.50 -5.71
CA PRO A 238 -28.52 -12.35 -5.41
C PRO A 238 -29.36 -13.47 -6.03
N THR A 239 -28.87 -14.10 -7.10
CA THR A 239 -29.55 -15.24 -7.74
C THR A 239 -29.52 -16.52 -6.90
N VAL A 240 -28.55 -16.66 -5.97
CA VAL A 240 -28.50 -17.77 -5.02
C VAL A 240 -29.63 -17.64 -4.00
N LEU A 241 -29.84 -16.44 -3.45
CA LEU A 241 -30.97 -16.15 -2.56
C LEU A 241 -32.30 -16.35 -3.28
N MET A 242 -32.45 -15.86 -4.51
CA MET A 242 -33.67 -16.09 -5.32
C MET A 242 -33.98 -17.58 -5.52
N ARG A 243 -32.95 -18.40 -5.74
CA ARG A 243 -33.09 -19.86 -5.86
C ARG A 243 -33.49 -20.51 -4.53
N GLN A 244 -32.97 -20.03 -3.40
CA GLN A 244 -33.34 -20.50 -2.07
C GLN A 244 -34.79 -20.14 -1.75
N THR A 245 -35.21 -18.91 -2.00
CA THR A 245 -36.60 -18.45 -1.82
C THR A 245 -37.56 -19.26 -2.69
N GLY A 246 -37.22 -19.49 -3.97
CA GLY A 246 -38.03 -20.30 -4.88
C GLY A 246 -38.18 -21.78 -4.46
N ARG A 247 -37.20 -22.32 -3.73
CA ARG A 247 -37.32 -23.67 -3.11
C ARG A 247 -38.19 -23.64 -1.86
N ALA A 248 -38.04 -22.61 -1.02
CA ALA A 248 -38.81 -22.45 0.21
C ALA A 248 -40.31 -22.21 -0.08
N THR A 249 -40.64 -21.55 -1.19
CA THR A 249 -42.02 -21.33 -1.64
C THR A 249 -42.63 -22.49 -2.42
N GLY A 250 -42.02 -23.69 -2.39
CA GLY A 250 -42.61 -24.90 -2.95
C GLY A 250 -42.43 -25.10 -4.46
N GLY A 251 -41.48 -24.41 -5.09
CA GLY A 251 -41.13 -24.59 -6.50
C GLY A 251 -40.64 -26.02 -6.79
N ARG A 252 -41.57 -26.87 -7.24
CA ARG A 252 -41.33 -28.24 -7.72
C ARG A 252 -40.25 -28.19 -8.80
N ARG A 253 -39.14 -28.92 -8.64
CA ARG A 253 -38.15 -29.07 -9.72
C ARG A 253 -38.85 -29.68 -10.94
N PRO A 254 -38.77 -29.12 -12.15
CA PRO A 254 -39.06 -29.92 -13.33
C PRO A 254 -38.07 -31.08 -13.34
N ARG A 255 -38.60 -32.31 -13.38
CA ARG A 255 -37.78 -33.50 -13.62
C ARG A 255 -37.14 -33.31 -15.00
N SER A 256 -35.81 -33.34 -15.04
CA SER A 256 -35.07 -33.41 -16.30
C SER A 256 -35.51 -34.66 -17.05
N VAL A 257 -35.98 -34.47 -18.29
CA VAL A 257 -36.09 -35.52 -19.31
C VAL A 257 -34.71 -35.69 -19.94
#